data_AF-A0AAW0FQ78-F1
#
_entry.id   AF-A0AAW0FQ78-F1
#
_cell.length_a   1.000
_cell.length_b   1.000
_cell.length_c   1.000
_cell.angle_alpha   90.00
_cell.angle_beta   90.00
_cell.angle_gamma   90.00
#
_symmetry.space_group_name_H-M   'P 1'
#
loop_
_entity.id
_entity.type
_entity.pdbx_description
1 polymer ?
#
loop_
_entity_poly.entity_id
_entity_poly.type
_entity_poly.pdbx_seq_one_letter_code
_entity_poly.pdbx_strand_id
1 'polypeptide(L)'
;MSTKQHLTQVFWHEHCVILTNINKSVELLEGSGLEVSQDERFHLSLLNKRIWGRDNFWYLAFLPKFPSLARDPLFKPLVTPFDHLPIVLRQDGLYVMKPSILDQWLQLEFYLVATYNLLKEKFLPLAPLQTVLPPYPQSTNFHHTHETDEAARRAAHRARRLFLGWLCLVAAAISASAKLDERSPPAWYRIIAQAEPPFPPFWLDQITSSPILTDFSATCPRRGLVVNMCTEWAFLEMEDLFRVPYLPIWLCFPHGVAISHRLAKQLMPAQSFLSIMPSISKPTVL
;
A
#
# COMPACT_ATOMS: atom_id res chain seq x y z
N MET A 1 47.62 5.79 -4.26
CA MET A 1 46.31 5.12 -4.42
C MET A 1 45.24 6.06 -3.89
N SER A 2 44.44 6.65 -4.78
CA SER A 2 43.44 7.66 -4.43
C SER A 2 42.07 6.99 -4.32
N THR A 3 41.53 6.91 -3.11
CA THR A 3 40.20 6.41 -2.81
C THR A 3 39.19 7.48 -3.23
N LYS A 4 38.65 7.38 -4.45
CA LYS A 4 37.56 8.26 -4.90
C LYS A 4 36.34 8.03 -4.01
N GLN A 5 36.00 9.00 -3.17
CA GLN A 5 34.72 9.05 -2.47
C GLN A 5 33.60 9.15 -3.51
N HIS A 6 32.80 8.10 -3.65
CA HIS A 6 31.61 8.11 -4.49
C HIS A 6 30.55 9.03 -3.86
N LEU A 7 30.32 10.18 -4.49
CA LEU A 7 29.25 11.12 -4.17
C LEU A 7 27.89 10.50 -4.50
N THR A 8 27.05 10.36 -3.48
CA THR A 8 25.62 10.09 -3.66
C THR A 8 24.93 11.42 -3.99
N GLN A 9 24.35 11.56 -5.18
CA GLN A 9 23.46 12.69 -5.46
C GLN A 9 22.02 12.27 -5.17
N VAL A 10 21.39 12.99 -4.23
CA VAL A 10 19.97 12.86 -3.88
C VAL A 10 19.27 14.11 -4.40
N PHE A 11 18.34 13.93 -5.33
CA PHE A 11 17.46 15.01 -5.79
C PHE A 11 16.17 14.97 -4.98
N TRP A 12 15.85 16.07 -4.32
CA TRP A 12 14.64 16.22 -3.51
C TRP A 12 13.58 16.93 -4.34
N HIS A 13 12.42 16.29 -4.50
CA HIS A 13 11.20 16.96 -4.93
C HIS A 13 10.01 16.44 -4.09
N GLU A 14 8.97 17.26 -3.93
CA GLU A 14 7.98 17.14 -2.85
C GLU A 14 7.32 15.74 -2.75
N HIS A 15 7.30 14.96 -3.84
CA HIS A 15 6.75 13.60 -3.85
C HIS A 15 7.57 12.55 -4.61
N CYS A 16 8.73 12.91 -5.18
CA CYS A 16 9.59 11.97 -5.92
C CYS A 16 11.07 12.15 -5.56
N VAL A 17 11.74 11.05 -5.22
CA VAL A 17 13.17 11.06 -4.87
C VAL A 17 13.89 10.05 -5.76
N ILE A 18 14.91 10.52 -6.46
CA ILE A 18 15.74 9.71 -7.35
C ILE A 18 16.94 9.16 -6.55
N LEU A 19 17.09 7.83 -6.54
CA LEU A 19 18.21 7.14 -5.90
C LEU A 19 19.16 6.60 -6.98
N THR A 20 20.42 7.06 -6.95
CA THR A 20 21.46 6.77 -7.98
C THR A 20 22.48 5.71 -7.57
N ASN A 21 22.35 5.12 -6.36
CA ASN A 21 23.23 4.05 -5.88
C ASN A 21 22.47 3.07 -4.97
N ILE A 22 22.17 1.88 -5.48
CA ILE A 22 21.34 0.88 -4.79
C ILE A 22 22.04 0.32 -3.53
N ASN A 23 23.33 -0.03 -3.62
CA ASN A 23 24.05 -0.71 -2.53
C ASN A 23 24.19 0.16 -1.28
N LYS A 24 24.51 1.45 -1.44
CA LYS A 24 24.64 2.39 -0.31
C LYS A 24 23.29 2.87 0.22
N SER A 25 22.25 2.83 -0.61
CA SER A 25 20.88 3.18 -0.21
C SER A 25 20.27 2.06 0.64
N VAL A 26 20.55 0.79 0.35
CA VAL A 26 20.10 -0.35 1.15
C VAL A 26 20.69 -0.29 2.57
N GLU A 27 21.98 0.04 2.72
CA GLU A 27 22.65 0.18 4.03
C GLU A 27 22.08 1.33 4.89
N LEU A 28 21.67 2.46 4.27
CA LEU A 28 20.99 3.56 4.95
C LEU A 28 19.53 3.23 5.36
N LEU A 29 18.97 2.12 4.86
CA LEU A 29 17.57 1.75 5.01
C LEU A 29 17.32 0.56 5.96
N GLU A 30 18.36 -0.19 6.36
CA GLU A 30 18.24 -1.44 7.14
C GLU A 30 18.65 -1.35 8.62
N GLY A 31 18.76 -0.14 9.18
CA GLY A 31 19.09 0.06 10.60
C GLY A 31 17.96 -0.29 11.59
N SER A 32 17.66 -1.57 11.80
CA SER A 32 17.14 -2.11 13.08
C SER A 32 17.15 -3.64 13.06
N GLY A 33 18.14 -4.21 13.76
CA GLY A 33 18.33 -5.66 13.85
C GLY A 33 17.33 -6.33 14.80
N LEU A 34 16.74 -7.44 14.35
CA LEU A 34 16.13 -8.49 15.17
C LEU A 34 15.94 -9.75 14.33
N GLU A 35 16.52 -10.87 14.76
CA GLU A 35 16.41 -12.18 14.11
C GLU A 35 15.17 -12.93 14.58
N VAL A 36 14.27 -13.31 13.66
CA VAL A 36 13.16 -14.24 13.90
C VAL A 36 12.88 -15.05 12.61
N SER A 37 12.59 -16.36 12.73
CA SER A 37 12.30 -17.43 11.73
C SER A 37 11.74 -17.08 10.33
N GLN A 38 12.09 -17.87 9.29
CA GLN A 38 12.04 -17.55 7.84
C GLN A 38 10.68 -17.58 7.13
N ASP A 39 9.71 -18.42 7.50
CA ASP A 39 8.46 -18.57 6.69
C ASP A 39 7.35 -17.56 7.02
N GLU A 40 7.42 -16.88 8.16
CA GLU A 40 6.47 -15.81 8.54
C GLU A 40 7.02 -14.38 8.29
N ARG A 41 8.25 -14.25 7.77
CA ARG A 41 8.94 -12.95 7.50
C ARG A 41 8.28 -12.11 6.41
N PHE A 42 7.62 -12.76 5.46
CA PHE A 42 7.36 -12.12 4.17
C PHE A 42 6.28 -11.03 4.20
N HIS A 43 5.40 -11.00 5.20
CA HIS A 43 4.29 -10.01 5.22
C HIS A 43 4.37 -8.97 6.34
N LEU A 44 5.13 -9.25 7.39
CA LEU A 44 5.16 -8.38 8.58
C LEU A 44 6.20 -7.29 8.55
N SER A 45 7.42 -7.67 8.14
CA SER A 45 8.53 -6.73 8.06
C SER A 45 8.27 -5.66 7.00
N LEU A 46 7.47 -5.98 5.97
CA LEU A 46 7.04 -5.05 4.92
C LEU A 46 6.17 -3.89 5.45
N LEU A 47 5.42 -4.10 6.54
CA LEU A 47 4.66 -3.02 7.16
C LEU A 47 5.54 -2.05 7.95
N ASN A 48 6.84 -2.30 8.14
CA ASN A 48 7.76 -1.35 8.78
C ASN A 48 8.94 -0.96 7.88
N LYS A 49 9.20 -1.73 6.82
CA LYS A 49 10.19 -1.42 5.79
C LYS A 49 9.59 -0.55 4.68
N ARG A 50 10.42 0.23 3.97
CA ARG A 50 9.99 0.87 2.72
C ARG A 50 9.64 -0.23 1.72
N ILE A 51 8.47 -0.14 1.09
CA ILE A 51 7.95 -1.17 0.20
C ILE A 51 8.66 -1.03 -1.15
N TRP A 52 9.43 -2.06 -1.51
CA TRP A 52 10.00 -2.17 -2.84
C TRP A 52 8.90 -2.62 -3.80
N GLY A 53 8.66 -1.85 -4.86
CA GLY A 53 7.69 -2.18 -5.90
C GLY A 53 8.05 -3.42 -6.72
N ARG A 54 9.27 -3.94 -6.54
CA ARG A 54 9.72 -5.20 -7.14
C ARG A 54 9.06 -6.43 -6.50
N ASP A 55 8.48 -6.31 -5.32
CA ASP A 55 7.94 -7.46 -4.58
C ASP A 55 6.49 -7.80 -4.97
N ASN A 56 5.97 -7.27 -6.08
CA ASN A 56 4.60 -7.51 -6.55
C ASN A 56 3.48 -7.06 -5.59
N PHE A 57 3.83 -6.33 -4.53
CA PHE A 57 2.92 -5.81 -3.50
C PHE A 57 2.74 -4.29 -3.61
N TRP A 58 2.69 -3.74 -4.83
CA TRP A 58 2.61 -2.30 -5.10
C TRP A 58 1.46 -1.62 -4.36
N TYR A 59 0.34 -2.34 -4.17
CA TYR A 59 -0.84 -1.84 -3.47
C TYR A 59 -0.54 -1.43 -2.03
N LEU A 60 0.45 -2.04 -1.36
CA LEU A 60 0.84 -1.66 -0.01
C LEU A 60 1.34 -0.21 0.10
N ALA A 61 1.74 0.40 -1.03
CA ALA A 61 2.08 1.82 -1.10
C ALA A 61 0.93 2.73 -0.66
N PHE A 62 -0.31 2.26 -0.82
CA PHE A 62 -1.53 2.95 -0.43
C PHE A 62 -1.85 2.84 1.06
N LEU A 63 -1.08 2.08 1.85
CA LEU A 63 -1.27 2.09 3.29
C LEU A 63 -0.92 3.49 3.84
N PRO A 64 -1.78 4.12 4.67
CA PRO A 64 -1.40 5.34 5.37
C PRO A 64 -0.16 5.12 6.25
N LYS A 65 0.70 6.13 6.37
CA LYS A 65 1.85 6.08 7.30
C LYS A 65 1.40 5.96 8.76
N PHE A 66 0.35 6.69 9.10
CA PHE A 66 -0.24 6.72 10.44
C PHE A 66 -1.73 6.37 10.33
N PRO A 67 -2.07 5.09 10.11
CA PRO A 67 -3.45 4.69 9.94
C PRO A 67 -4.16 4.84 11.29
N SER A 68 -5.03 5.84 11.38
CA SER A 68 -5.90 6.02 12.55
C SER A 68 -7.07 5.04 12.48
N LEU A 69 -6.77 3.73 12.48
CA LEU A 69 -7.77 2.65 12.39
C LEU A 69 -8.89 2.82 13.43
N ALA A 70 -8.55 3.36 14.62
CA ALA A 70 -9.51 3.58 15.70
C ALA A 70 -10.59 4.62 15.39
N ARG A 71 -10.31 5.57 14.49
CA ARG A 71 -11.24 6.63 14.09
C ARG A 71 -12.05 6.26 12.85
N ASP A 72 -11.65 5.19 12.18
CA ASP A 72 -12.30 4.74 10.96
C ASP A 72 -13.37 3.69 11.30
N PRO A 73 -14.65 3.97 11.00
CA PRO A 73 -15.74 3.05 11.30
C PRO A 73 -15.54 1.65 10.71
N LEU A 74 -14.92 1.57 9.52
CA LEU A 74 -14.74 0.32 8.77
C LEU A 74 -13.64 -0.55 9.41
N PHE A 75 -12.70 0.05 10.14
CA PHE A 75 -11.61 -0.66 10.82
C PHE A 75 -11.79 -0.85 12.30
N LYS A 76 -12.83 -0.29 12.90
CA LYS A 76 -13.12 -0.47 14.33
C LYS A 76 -13.04 -1.93 14.78
N PRO A 77 -13.53 -2.94 14.01
CA PRO A 77 -13.39 -4.35 14.41
C PRO A 77 -11.94 -4.87 14.45
N LEU A 78 -11.02 -4.24 13.72
CA LEU A 78 -9.62 -4.64 13.58
C LEU A 78 -8.68 -3.96 14.60
N VAL A 79 -9.15 -2.93 15.32
CA VAL A 79 -8.30 -2.06 16.17
C VAL A 79 -7.86 -2.73 17.46
N THR A 80 -8.46 -3.85 17.83
CA THR A 80 -8.20 -4.54 19.08
C THR A 80 -6.74 -5.01 19.19
N PRO A 81 -6.01 -4.63 20.25
CA PRO A 81 -4.66 -5.15 20.52
C PRO A 81 -4.65 -6.67 20.71
N PHE A 82 -3.50 -7.31 20.49
CA PHE A 82 -3.35 -8.77 20.58
C PHE A 82 -3.90 -9.35 21.90
N ASP A 83 -3.49 -8.76 23.02
CA ASP A 83 -3.87 -9.20 24.37
C ASP A 83 -5.36 -8.96 24.69
N HIS A 84 -6.00 -8.07 23.93
CA HIS A 84 -7.40 -7.70 24.12
C HIS A 84 -8.32 -8.30 23.07
N LEU A 85 -7.80 -9.14 22.16
CA LEU A 85 -8.64 -9.85 21.20
C LEU A 85 -9.74 -10.62 21.94
N PRO A 86 -11.00 -10.52 21.48
CA PRO A 86 -12.15 -11.05 22.19
C PRO A 86 -12.27 -12.56 21.93
N ILE A 87 -11.34 -13.34 22.48
CA ILE A 87 -11.35 -14.80 22.43
C ILE A 87 -12.16 -15.33 23.61
N VAL A 88 -13.01 -16.34 23.35
CA VAL A 88 -13.87 -16.98 24.34
C VAL A 88 -13.61 -18.48 24.38
N LEU A 89 -13.67 -19.06 25.58
CA LEU A 89 -13.64 -20.50 25.79
C LEU A 89 -15.05 -21.08 25.61
N ARG A 90 -15.20 -22.06 24.72
CA ARG A 90 -16.45 -22.79 24.49
C ARG A 90 -16.64 -23.90 25.52
N GLN A 91 -17.86 -24.45 25.56
CA GLN A 91 -18.21 -25.56 26.45
C GLN A 91 -17.41 -26.85 26.18
N ASP A 92 -16.91 -27.03 24.96
CA ASP A 92 -16.06 -28.15 24.53
C ASP A 92 -14.58 -27.97 24.88
N GLY A 93 -14.21 -26.90 25.59
CA GLY A 93 -12.84 -26.61 25.98
C GLY A 93 -11.99 -25.95 24.88
N LEU A 94 -12.57 -25.59 23.74
CA LEU A 94 -11.86 -24.92 22.65
C LEU A 94 -12.02 -23.40 22.68
N TYR A 95 -11.02 -22.69 22.18
CA TYR A 95 -10.98 -21.24 22.09
C TYR A 95 -11.40 -20.76 20.70
N VAL A 96 -12.21 -19.72 20.63
CA VAL A 96 -12.66 -19.10 19.38
C VAL A 96 -12.84 -17.60 19.54
N MET A 97 -12.78 -16.85 18.46
CA MET A 97 -13.19 -15.45 18.48
C MET A 97 -14.67 -15.32 18.85
N LYS A 98 -15.02 -14.31 19.65
CA LYS A 98 -16.39 -13.99 20.03
C LYS A 98 -17.27 -13.91 18.76
N PRO A 99 -18.40 -14.64 18.69
CA PRO A 99 -19.20 -14.77 17.46
C PRO A 99 -19.55 -13.43 16.80
N SER A 100 -19.98 -12.44 17.60
CA SER A 100 -20.34 -11.11 17.07
C SER A 100 -19.19 -10.38 16.38
N ILE A 101 -17.94 -10.62 16.78
CA ILE A 101 -16.75 -10.00 16.19
C ILE A 101 -16.27 -10.83 15.00
N LEU A 102 -16.37 -12.15 15.11
CA LEU A 102 -16.12 -13.06 14.01
C LEU A 102 -17.01 -12.72 12.79
N ASP A 103 -18.32 -12.56 13.00
CA ASP A 103 -19.26 -12.20 11.93
C ASP A 103 -18.90 -10.87 11.26
N GLN A 104 -18.46 -9.87 12.05
CA GLN A 104 -18.01 -8.58 11.52
C GLN A 104 -16.76 -8.73 10.64
N TRP A 105 -15.80 -9.57 11.05
CA TRP A 105 -14.59 -9.81 10.27
C TRP A 105 -14.90 -10.56 8.97
N LEU A 106 -15.77 -11.58 9.01
CA LEU A 106 -16.19 -12.31 7.83
C LEU A 106 -16.94 -11.41 6.83
N GLN A 107 -17.85 -10.57 7.32
CA GLN A 107 -18.55 -9.59 6.48
C GLN A 107 -17.58 -8.58 5.87
N LEU A 108 -16.66 -8.05 6.68
CA LEU A 108 -15.63 -7.12 6.19
C LEU A 108 -14.78 -7.74 5.08
N GLU A 109 -14.36 -8.99 5.24
CA GLU A 109 -13.56 -9.70 4.23
C GLU A 109 -14.35 -9.84 2.94
N PHE A 110 -15.59 -10.33 3.04
CA PHE A 110 -16.49 -10.47 1.90
C PHE A 110 -16.65 -9.14 1.15
N TYR A 111 -16.95 -8.05 1.87
CA TYR A 111 -17.19 -6.76 1.23
C TYR A 111 -15.93 -6.15 0.61
N LEU A 112 -14.77 -6.29 1.24
CA LEU A 112 -13.50 -5.81 0.68
C LEU A 112 -13.12 -6.55 -0.59
N VAL A 113 -13.22 -7.88 -0.57
CA VAL A 113 -12.91 -8.73 -1.73
C VAL A 113 -13.88 -8.43 -2.87
N ALA A 114 -15.17 -8.37 -2.59
CA ALA A 114 -16.19 -8.07 -3.59
C ALA A 114 -16.00 -6.67 -4.18
N THR A 115 -15.73 -5.67 -3.34
CA THR A 115 -15.45 -4.29 -3.78
C THR A 115 -14.23 -4.25 -4.70
N TYR A 116 -13.13 -4.88 -4.30
CA TYR A 116 -11.93 -4.95 -5.13
C TYR A 116 -12.21 -5.63 -6.47
N ASN A 117 -12.91 -6.76 -6.48
CA ASN A 117 -13.23 -7.48 -7.71
C ASN A 117 -14.09 -6.65 -8.68
N LEU A 118 -15.04 -5.86 -8.16
CA LEU A 118 -15.84 -4.94 -8.97
C LEU A 118 -15.02 -3.80 -9.57
N LEU A 119 -14.12 -3.22 -8.77
CA LEU A 119 -13.33 -2.06 -9.19
C LEU A 119 -12.15 -2.44 -10.09
N LYS A 120 -11.50 -3.60 -9.85
CA LYS A 120 -10.28 -4.00 -10.58
C LYS A 120 -10.53 -4.15 -12.08
N GLU A 121 -11.68 -4.69 -12.46
CA GLU A 121 -12.03 -4.93 -13.87
C GLU A 121 -12.18 -3.63 -14.65
N LYS A 122 -12.58 -2.55 -13.97
CA LYS A 122 -12.82 -1.23 -14.56
C LYS A 122 -11.60 -0.32 -14.49
N PHE A 123 -10.86 -0.36 -13.38
CA PHE A 123 -9.88 0.68 -13.04
C PHE A 123 -8.46 0.18 -12.91
N LEU A 124 -8.25 -1.13 -12.86
CA LEU A 124 -6.92 -1.73 -12.81
C LEU A 124 -6.73 -2.79 -13.91
N PRO A 125 -7.13 -2.51 -15.18
CA PRO A 125 -6.97 -3.50 -16.26
C PRO A 125 -5.49 -3.80 -16.57
N LEU A 126 -4.60 -2.86 -16.21
CA LEU A 126 -3.14 -2.95 -16.36
C LEU A 126 -2.44 -3.02 -15.01
N ALA A 127 -3.09 -3.58 -13.97
CA ALA A 127 -2.36 -3.94 -12.76
C ALA A 127 -1.10 -4.73 -13.18
N PRO A 128 0.07 -4.46 -12.58
CA PRO A 128 1.32 -5.11 -12.96
C PRO A 128 1.10 -6.61 -13.14
N LEU A 129 1.53 -7.20 -14.26
CA LEU A 129 1.17 -8.59 -14.62
C LEU A 129 1.56 -9.60 -13.53
N GLN A 130 2.52 -9.22 -12.69
CA GLN A 130 3.04 -10.04 -11.60
C GLN A 130 2.39 -9.73 -10.24
N THR A 131 1.34 -8.91 -10.16
CA THR A 131 0.70 -8.52 -8.88
C THR A 131 0.31 -9.76 -8.07
N VAL A 132 0.88 -9.88 -6.87
CA VAL A 132 0.57 -10.97 -5.94
C VAL A 132 -0.54 -10.50 -5.02
N LEU A 133 -1.74 -11.05 -5.17
CA LEU A 133 -2.85 -10.72 -4.28
C LEU A 133 -2.57 -11.25 -2.87
N PRO A 134 -2.95 -10.52 -1.81
CA PRO A 134 -2.89 -11.03 -0.46
C PRO A 134 -3.84 -12.23 -0.34
N PRO A 135 -3.45 -13.29 0.40
CA PRO A 135 -4.38 -14.35 0.73
C PRO A 135 -5.64 -13.81 1.41
N TYR A 136 -6.74 -14.55 1.29
CA TYR A 136 -7.97 -14.27 2.03
C TYR A 136 -7.70 -14.35 3.55
N PRO A 137 -8.13 -13.36 4.36
CA PRO A 137 -8.04 -13.44 5.83
C PRO A 137 -8.46 -14.79 6.42
N GLN A 138 -9.53 -15.41 5.88
CA GLN A 138 -10.01 -16.73 6.29
C GLN A 138 -8.95 -17.83 6.21
N SER A 139 -7.98 -17.74 5.30
CA SER A 139 -6.88 -18.72 5.16
C SER A 139 -6.02 -18.88 6.41
N THR A 140 -6.08 -17.93 7.35
CA THR A 140 -5.38 -18.00 8.64
C THR A 140 -6.12 -18.80 9.70
N ASN A 141 -7.31 -19.31 9.38
CA ASN A 141 -8.19 -20.06 10.25
C ASN A 141 -8.69 -19.30 11.49
N PHE A 142 -8.67 -17.96 11.50
CA PHE A 142 -9.15 -17.17 12.64
C PHE A 142 -10.63 -17.40 13.01
N HIS A 143 -11.39 -18.00 12.10
CA HIS A 143 -12.81 -18.34 12.25
C HIS A 143 -13.04 -19.75 12.82
N HIS A 144 -12.00 -20.57 12.90
CA HIS A 144 -12.07 -21.91 13.48
C HIS A 144 -11.90 -21.89 15.00
N THR A 145 -12.18 -23.03 15.63
CA THR A 145 -11.82 -23.29 17.02
C THR A 145 -10.36 -23.70 17.15
N HIS A 146 -9.75 -23.39 18.30
CA HIS A 146 -8.35 -23.67 18.60
C HIS A 146 -8.19 -24.32 19.97
N GLU A 147 -7.18 -25.15 20.14
CA GLU A 147 -6.90 -25.82 21.43
C GLU A 147 -6.41 -24.86 22.52
N THR A 148 -5.84 -23.71 22.13
CA THR A 148 -5.29 -22.72 23.06
C THR A 148 -5.72 -21.30 22.68
N ASP A 149 -5.88 -20.44 23.70
CA ASP A 149 -6.17 -19.00 23.54
C ASP A 149 -5.10 -18.32 22.67
N GLU A 150 -3.83 -18.63 22.90
CA GLU A 150 -2.71 -18.05 22.16
C GLU A 150 -2.75 -18.42 20.67
N ALA A 151 -3.11 -19.66 20.32
CA ALA A 151 -3.27 -20.06 18.92
C ALA A 151 -4.39 -19.27 18.23
N ALA A 152 -5.53 -19.07 18.90
CA ALA A 152 -6.63 -18.25 18.39
C ALA A 152 -6.21 -16.79 18.18
N ARG A 153 -5.50 -16.19 19.15
CA ARG A 153 -4.96 -14.82 19.02
C ARG A 153 -3.97 -14.70 17.88
N ARG A 154 -3.05 -15.66 17.71
CA ARG A 154 -2.10 -15.67 16.58
C ARG A 154 -2.81 -15.75 15.23
N ALA A 155 -3.82 -16.60 15.10
CA ALA A 155 -4.63 -16.71 13.89
C ALA A 155 -5.33 -15.38 13.56
N ALA A 156 -6.04 -14.79 14.52
CA ALA A 156 -6.70 -13.49 14.37
C ALA A 156 -5.72 -12.36 14.04
N HIS A 157 -4.55 -12.33 14.67
CA HIS A 157 -3.54 -11.32 14.39
C HIS A 157 -2.93 -11.46 12.98
N ARG A 158 -2.76 -12.69 12.48
CA ARG A 158 -2.37 -12.93 11.08
C ARG A 158 -3.46 -12.47 10.12
N ALA A 159 -4.73 -12.81 10.37
CA ALA A 159 -5.87 -12.35 9.58
C ALA A 159 -5.91 -10.81 9.46
N ARG A 160 -5.74 -10.10 10.59
CA ARG A 160 -5.69 -8.63 10.63
C ARG A 160 -4.70 -8.04 9.60
N ARG A 161 -3.55 -8.68 9.38
CA ARG A 161 -2.55 -8.21 8.41
C ARG A 161 -3.01 -8.42 6.98
N LEU A 162 -3.70 -9.53 6.70
CA LEU A 162 -4.28 -9.80 5.40
C LEU A 162 -5.40 -8.80 5.07
N PHE A 163 -6.22 -8.42 6.05
CA PHE A 163 -7.19 -7.33 5.89
C PHE A 163 -6.51 -6.04 5.41
N LEU A 164 -5.37 -5.64 5.98
CA LEU A 164 -4.64 -4.46 5.53
C LEU A 164 -4.22 -4.55 4.06
N GLY A 165 -3.84 -5.74 3.59
CA GLY A 165 -3.52 -5.95 2.17
C GLY A 165 -4.73 -5.72 1.26
N TRP A 166 -5.87 -6.33 1.59
CA TRP A 166 -7.12 -6.13 0.85
C TRP A 166 -7.59 -4.68 0.86
N LEU A 167 -7.38 -3.97 1.97
CA LEU A 167 -7.70 -2.56 2.08
C LEU A 167 -6.85 -1.69 1.17
N CYS A 168 -5.56 -1.98 1.13
CA CYS A 168 -4.65 -1.31 0.23
C CYS A 168 -5.03 -1.53 -1.25
N LEU A 169 -5.49 -2.74 -1.60
CA LEU A 169 -6.01 -3.04 -2.94
C LEU A 169 -7.28 -2.24 -3.27
N VAL A 170 -8.23 -2.14 -2.33
CA VAL A 170 -9.45 -1.32 -2.53
C VAL A 170 -9.08 0.16 -2.66
N ALA A 171 -8.22 0.68 -1.78
CA ALA A 171 -7.75 2.07 -1.85
C ALA A 171 -7.04 2.36 -3.18
N ALA A 172 -6.20 1.44 -3.65
CA ALA A 172 -5.58 1.54 -4.96
C ALA A 172 -6.60 1.63 -6.10
N ALA A 173 -7.60 0.75 -6.11
CA ALA A 173 -8.63 0.74 -7.14
C ALA A 173 -9.50 2.02 -7.11
N ILE A 174 -9.84 2.52 -5.92
CA ILE A 174 -10.54 3.80 -5.75
C ILE A 174 -9.67 4.94 -6.29
N SER A 175 -8.38 4.98 -5.95
CA SER A 175 -7.47 6.05 -6.42
C SER A 175 -7.36 6.07 -7.95
N ALA A 176 -7.40 4.91 -8.59
CA ALA A 176 -7.35 4.79 -10.05
C ALA A 176 -8.64 5.33 -10.69
N SER A 177 -9.79 5.07 -10.07
CA SER A 177 -11.08 5.57 -10.55
C SER A 177 -11.22 7.09 -10.51
N ALA A 178 -10.69 7.74 -9.48
CA ALA A 178 -10.79 9.19 -9.28
C ALA A 178 -10.10 9.98 -10.40
N LYS A 179 -9.18 9.34 -11.14
CA LYS A 179 -8.50 9.93 -12.30
C LYS A 179 -9.37 9.96 -13.55
N LEU A 180 -10.27 8.98 -13.68
CA LEU A 180 -11.05 8.78 -14.90
C LEU A 180 -12.36 9.55 -14.88
N ASP A 181 -12.76 10.08 -13.74
CA ASP A 181 -14.08 10.68 -13.56
C ASP A 181 -14.12 11.74 -12.46
N GLU A 182 -14.20 13.01 -12.87
CA GLU A 182 -14.40 14.17 -11.98
C GLU A 182 -15.87 14.39 -11.61
N ARG A 183 -16.79 13.51 -12.07
CA ARG A 183 -18.22 13.64 -11.77
C ARG A 183 -18.50 13.36 -10.30
N SER A 184 -19.58 13.97 -9.82
CA SER A 184 -20.15 13.69 -8.50
C SER A 184 -21.48 12.93 -8.67
N PRO A 185 -21.64 11.72 -8.09
CA PRO A 185 -20.63 10.97 -7.32
C PRO A 185 -19.56 10.33 -8.24
N PRO A 186 -18.37 10.04 -7.71
CA PRO A 186 -17.25 9.48 -8.49
C PRO A 186 -17.56 8.09 -9.06
N ALA A 187 -16.85 7.69 -10.12
CA ALA A 187 -17.11 6.44 -10.84
C ALA A 187 -17.12 5.19 -9.95
N TRP A 188 -16.17 5.06 -9.02
CA TRP A 188 -16.13 3.92 -8.09
C TRP A 188 -17.41 3.80 -7.28
N TYR A 189 -17.97 4.93 -6.81
CA TYR A 189 -19.17 4.95 -6.00
C TYR A 189 -20.35 4.40 -6.80
N ARG A 190 -20.51 4.87 -8.04
CA ARG A 190 -21.60 4.44 -8.94
C ARG A 190 -21.52 2.95 -9.27
N ILE A 191 -20.31 2.43 -9.50
CA ILE A 191 -20.09 1.01 -9.79
C ILE A 191 -20.47 0.14 -8.60
N ILE A 192 -20.04 0.49 -7.38
CA ILE A 192 -20.40 -0.26 -6.18
C ILE A 192 -21.92 -0.15 -5.90
N ALA A 193 -22.51 1.03 -6.10
CA ALA A 193 -23.94 1.25 -5.90
C ALA A 193 -24.83 0.48 -6.89
N GLN A 194 -24.30 0.12 -8.06
CA GLN A 194 -24.99 -0.64 -9.10
C GLN A 194 -24.59 -2.13 -9.11
N ALA A 195 -23.88 -2.59 -8.07
CA ALA A 195 -23.45 -3.98 -7.98
C ALA A 195 -24.63 -4.95 -7.88
N GLU A 196 -24.47 -6.14 -8.46
CA GLU A 196 -25.41 -7.25 -8.34
C GLU A 196 -24.67 -8.49 -7.79
N PRO A 197 -25.05 -8.99 -6.60
CA PRO A 197 -26.06 -8.47 -5.70
C PRO A 197 -25.68 -7.11 -5.08
N PRO A 198 -26.66 -6.29 -4.67
CA PRO A 198 -26.38 -4.97 -4.11
C PRO A 198 -25.67 -5.08 -2.76
N PHE A 199 -24.67 -4.22 -2.56
CA PHE A 199 -24.09 -4.01 -1.23
C PHE A 199 -25.12 -3.39 -0.29
N PRO A 200 -25.04 -3.68 1.02
CA PRO A 200 -25.84 -2.94 1.99
C PRO A 200 -25.54 -1.43 1.91
N PRO A 201 -26.54 -0.56 2.11
CA PRO A 201 -26.34 0.90 2.04
C PRO A 201 -25.21 1.41 2.94
N PHE A 202 -25.10 0.85 4.16
CA PHE A 202 -24.06 1.25 5.11
C PHE A 202 -22.64 1.03 4.58
N TRP A 203 -22.41 0.07 3.66
CA TRP A 203 -21.08 -0.22 3.16
C TRP A 203 -20.52 0.95 2.33
N LEU A 204 -21.36 1.55 1.48
CA LEU A 204 -20.98 2.73 0.71
C LEU A 204 -20.69 3.93 1.61
N ASP A 205 -21.49 4.13 2.64
CA ASP A 205 -21.29 5.21 3.62
C ASP A 205 -19.94 5.01 4.35
N GLN A 206 -19.61 3.77 4.70
CA GLN A 206 -18.35 3.42 5.37
C GLN A 206 -17.13 3.63 4.47
N ILE A 207 -17.20 3.23 3.18
CA ILE A 207 -16.12 3.51 2.22
C ILE A 207 -15.96 5.03 2.06
N THR A 208 -17.06 5.75 1.83
CA THR A 208 -17.04 7.20 1.57
C THR A 208 -16.44 7.96 2.75
N SER A 209 -16.78 7.56 3.98
CA SER A 209 -16.28 8.18 5.21
C SER A 209 -14.91 7.68 5.66
N SER A 210 -14.33 6.66 5.01
CA SER A 210 -13.04 6.09 5.36
C SER A 210 -11.88 6.89 4.74
N PRO A 211 -11.14 7.72 5.50
CA PRO A 211 -9.99 8.44 4.97
C PRO A 211 -8.88 7.48 4.50
N ILE A 212 -8.84 6.26 5.02
CA ILE A 212 -7.88 5.25 4.58
C ILE A 212 -8.19 4.79 3.15
N LEU A 213 -9.46 4.71 2.77
CA LEU A 213 -9.84 4.30 1.41
C LEU A 213 -9.94 5.47 0.43
N THR A 214 -10.29 6.67 0.88
CA THR A 214 -10.66 7.77 -0.03
C THR A 214 -9.80 9.05 0.08
N ASP A 215 -9.07 9.29 1.18
CA ASP A 215 -8.25 10.50 1.34
C ASP A 215 -6.83 10.28 0.79
N PHE A 216 -6.56 10.76 -0.42
CA PHE A 216 -5.23 10.77 -1.04
C PHE A 216 -4.56 12.14 -0.98
N SER A 217 -4.89 12.97 0.01
CA SER A 217 -4.30 14.30 0.17
C SER A 217 -3.09 14.29 1.12
N ALA A 218 -2.45 15.44 1.29
CA ALA A 218 -1.35 15.63 2.24
C ALA A 218 -1.71 15.32 3.71
N THR A 219 -3.00 15.35 4.07
CA THR A 219 -3.45 15.05 5.45
C THR A 219 -3.44 13.56 5.77
N CYS A 220 -3.46 12.69 4.75
CA CYS A 220 -3.38 11.24 4.88
C CYS A 220 -2.17 10.70 4.09
N PRO A 221 -0.93 10.98 4.55
CA PRO A 221 0.26 10.62 3.80
C PRO A 221 0.38 9.10 3.67
N ARG A 222 0.58 8.64 2.44
CA ARG A 222 0.71 7.21 2.10
C ARG A 222 2.16 6.75 2.27
N ARG A 223 2.36 5.45 2.46
CA ARG A 223 3.73 4.87 2.61
C ARG A 223 4.56 5.05 1.36
N GLY A 224 3.94 4.99 0.19
CA GLY A 224 4.61 5.16 -1.08
C GLY A 224 5.32 3.89 -1.58
N LEU A 225 5.97 4.01 -2.73
CA LEU A 225 6.51 2.90 -3.49
C LEU A 225 7.95 3.18 -3.95
N VAL A 226 8.85 2.21 -3.80
CA VAL A 226 10.18 2.27 -4.44
C VAL A 226 10.16 1.49 -5.75
N VAL A 227 10.21 2.17 -6.89
CA VAL A 227 10.18 1.56 -8.23
C VAL A 227 11.61 1.36 -8.73
N ASN A 228 11.94 0.11 -9.09
CA ASN A 228 13.19 -0.20 -9.75
C ASN A 228 13.04 0.06 -11.26
N MET A 229 13.72 1.08 -11.76
CA MET A 229 13.69 1.47 -13.18
C MET A 229 14.55 0.57 -14.07
N CYS A 230 15.22 -0.45 -13.52
CA CYS A 230 15.94 -1.46 -14.31
C CYS A 230 15.00 -2.39 -15.11
N THR A 231 13.72 -2.44 -14.77
CA THR A 231 12.74 -3.32 -15.41
C THR A 231 11.89 -2.52 -16.38
N GLU A 232 11.98 -2.85 -17.68
CA GLU A 232 11.26 -2.14 -18.76
C GLU A 232 9.75 -2.04 -18.52
N TRP A 233 9.14 -3.05 -17.89
CA TRP A 233 7.72 -3.07 -17.55
C TRP A 233 7.33 -2.07 -16.46
N ALA A 234 8.25 -1.70 -15.55
CA ALA A 234 7.91 -0.86 -14.40
C ALA A 234 7.50 0.56 -14.80
N PHE A 235 7.92 1.05 -15.98
CA PHE A 235 7.48 2.36 -16.45
C PHE A 235 6.05 2.31 -17.03
N LEU A 236 5.76 1.30 -17.86
CA LEU A 236 4.47 1.17 -18.54
C LEU A 236 3.35 0.78 -17.59
N GLU A 237 3.63 -0.11 -16.62
CA GLU A 237 2.62 -0.62 -15.68
C GLU A 237 2.37 0.32 -14.49
N MET A 238 3.26 1.30 -14.26
CA MET A 238 3.17 2.21 -13.10
C MET A 238 2.86 3.66 -13.47
N GLU A 239 2.61 3.96 -14.76
CA GLU A 239 2.22 5.30 -15.21
C GLU A 239 1.05 5.85 -14.37
N ASP A 240 0.07 4.99 -14.09
CA ASP A 240 -1.05 5.35 -13.26
C ASP A 240 -0.63 5.68 -11.83
N LEU A 241 0.28 4.92 -11.21
CA LEU A 241 0.72 5.21 -9.84
C LEU A 241 1.38 6.58 -9.71
N PHE A 242 2.16 7.00 -10.71
CA PHE A 242 2.79 8.33 -10.72
C PHE A 242 1.81 9.50 -10.71
N ARG A 243 0.55 9.24 -11.09
CA ARG A 243 -0.51 10.25 -11.14
C ARG A 243 -1.35 10.30 -9.87
N VAL A 244 -1.13 9.42 -8.90
CA VAL A 244 -1.86 9.46 -7.63
C VAL A 244 -1.35 10.64 -6.80
N PRO A 245 -2.20 11.62 -6.46
CA PRO A 245 -1.78 12.75 -5.63
C PRO A 245 -1.19 12.26 -4.31
N TYR A 246 -0.10 12.90 -3.89
CA TYR A 246 0.55 12.68 -2.59
C TYR A 246 0.96 11.22 -2.29
N LEU A 247 1.01 10.33 -3.29
CA LEU A 247 1.62 9.01 -3.17
C LEU A 247 3.13 9.16 -3.36
N PRO A 248 3.96 8.96 -2.32
CA PRO A 248 5.41 9.11 -2.48
C PRO A 248 5.95 8.01 -3.39
N ILE A 249 6.74 8.36 -4.40
CA ILE A 249 7.38 7.36 -5.26
C ILE A 249 8.89 7.61 -5.35
N TRP A 250 9.67 6.59 -5.04
CA TRP A 250 11.12 6.62 -5.14
C TRP A 250 11.55 5.87 -6.39
N LEU A 251 12.34 6.49 -7.25
CA LEU A 251 12.84 5.85 -8.47
C LEU A 251 14.29 5.40 -8.26
N CYS A 252 14.52 4.10 -8.35
CA CYS A 252 15.85 3.49 -8.27
C CYS A 252 16.37 3.18 -9.67
N PHE A 253 17.45 3.83 -10.06
CA PHE A 253 18.10 3.56 -11.36
C PHE A 253 19.34 2.66 -11.18
N PRO A 254 19.65 1.81 -12.15
CA PRO A 254 20.88 1.03 -12.13
C PRO A 254 22.10 1.96 -12.15
N HIS A 255 23.18 1.53 -11.49
CA HIS A 255 24.41 2.28 -11.47
C HIS A 255 24.96 2.48 -12.88
N GLY A 256 25.36 3.71 -13.21
CA GLY A 256 25.92 4.05 -14.53
C GLY A 256 24.89 4.32 -15.63
N VAL A 257 23.58 4.24 -15.37
CA VAL A 257 22.57 4.67 -16.34
C VAL A 257 22.33 6.16 -16.24
N ALA A 258 22.74 6.89 -17.28
CA ALA A 258 22.39 8.30 -17.45
C ALA A 258 20.89 8.41 -17.72
N ILE A 259 20.15 9.01 -16.79
CA ILE A 259 18.73 9.33 -16.99
C ILE A 259 18.67 10.43 -18.04
N SER A 260 18.09 10.15 -19.20
CA SER A 260 17.89 11.20 -20.19
C SER A 260 16.99 12.28 -19.57
N HIS A 261 17.36 13.55 -19.75
CA HIS A 261 16.57 14.68 -19.27
C HIS A 261 15.10 14.63 -19.77
N ARG A 262 14.87 14.00 -20.93
CA ARG A 262 13.52 13.75 -21.48
C ARG A 262 12.71 12.78 -20.63
N LEU A 263 13.33 11.67 -20.18
CA LEU A 263 12.68 10.70 -19.31
C LEU A 263 12.39 11.31 -17.92
N ALA A 264 13.32 12.09 -17.37
CA ALA A 264 13.09 12.84 -16.14
C ALA A 264 11.92 13.84 -16.27
N LYS A 265 11.80 14.51 -17.43
CA LYS A 265 10.65 15.39 -17.76
C LYS A 265 9.32 14.66 -17.87
N GLN A 266 9.32 13.44 -18.39
CA GLN A 266 8.09 12.64 -18.51
C GLN A 266 7.64 12.03 -17.17
N LEU A 267 8.60 11.72 -16.30
CA LEU A 267 8.35 11.09 -14.99
C LEU A 267 7.88 12.06 -13.90
N MET A 268 8.04 13.37 -14.12
CA MET A 268 7.67 14.38 -13.14
C MET A 268 6.43 15.14 -13.65
N PRO A 269 5.34 15.25 -12.86
CA PRO A 269 4.18 16.06 -13.22
C PRO A 269 4.59 17.48 -13.67
N ALA A 270 3.87 18.10 -14.60
CA ALA A 270 4.26 19.42 -15.15
C ALA A 270 4.41 20.53 -14.08
N GLN A 271 3.69 20.44 -12.96
CA GLN A 271 3.81 21.36 -11.82
C GLN A 271 5.13 21.19 -11.04
N SER A 272 5.78 20.04 -11.18
CA SER A 272 7.04 19.67 -10.52
C SER A 272 8.28 20.22 -11.22
N PHE A 273 8.19 20.57 -12.51
CA PHE A 273 9.36 20.94 -13.32
C PHE A 273 9.78 22.40 -13.16
N LEU A 274 8.88 23.25 -12.66
CA LEU A 274 9.12 24.70 -12.53
C LEU A 274 10.14 25.05 -11.41
N SER A 275 10.47 24.11 -10.53
CA SER A 275 11.41 24.30 -9.40
C SER A 275 12.78 23.62 -9.58
N ILE A 276 13.06 22.96 -10.72
CA ILE A 276 14.30 22.18 -10.97
C ILE A 276 15.36 22.98 -11.75
N MET A 277 15.28 24.31 -11.83
CA MET A 277 16.34 25.13 -12.46
C MET A 277 17.28 25.74 -11.40
N PRO A 278 18.41 25.09 -11.04
CA PRO A 278 19.56 25.84 -10.56
C PRO A 278 20.15 26.59 -11.75
N SER A 279 20.33 27.90 -11.59
CA SER A 279 21.04 28.76 -12.52
C SER A 279 22.43 28.19 -12.81
N ILE A 280 22.61 27.67 -14.03
CA ILE A 280 23.94 27.35 -14.54
C ILE A 280 24.62 28.69 -14.82
N SER A 281 25.33 29.23 -13.84
CA SER A 281 26.31 30.27 -14.07
C SER A 281 27.43 29.68 -14.93
N LYS A 282 27.69 30.32 -16.08
CA LYS A 282 28.79 29.94 -16.97
C LYS A 282 30.12 30.04 -16.20
N PRO A 283 31.05 29.09 -16.35
CA PRO A 283 32.37 29.24 -15.78
C PRO A 283 33.08 30.41 -16.46
N THR A 284 33.44 31.42 -15.66
CA THR A 284 34.37 32.47 -16.06
C THR A 284 35.75 31.84 -16.20
N VAL A 285 36.30 31.87 -17.40
CA VAL A 285 37.69 31.51 -17.67
C VAL A 285 38.56 32.68 -17.19
N LEU A 286 39.49 32.40 -16.26
CA LEU A 286 40.66 33.21 -15.98
C LEU A 286 41.88 32.51 -16.58
#